data_AF-A0A524JH96-F1
#
_entry.id   AF-A0A524JH96-F1
#
_cell.length_a   1.000
_cell.length_b   1.000
_cell.length_c   1.000
_cell.angle_alpha   90.00
_cell.angle_beta   90.00
_cell.angle_gamma   90.00
#
_symmetry.space_group_name_H-M   'P 1'
#
loop_
_entity.id
_entity.type
_entity.pdbx_description
1 polymer ?
#
loop_
_entity_poly.entity_id
_entity_poly.type
_entity_poly.pdbx_seq_one_letter_code
_entity_poly.pdbx_strand_id
1 'polypeptide(L)'
;MACLSAEKILALDEGDLNAIEASRSRDHLLLCPACRLKADHYRYLNHALSRPMFSEPPAAMIPHVLQRLYPALPRYTSIIAAIAASLVFLITWIYIYFDFSSSSLIQALRLTADGTSGWLVNTIKAISAVYNAAQAAFKAGNVLLNMLLPAPLATAVIAGSLLACFSLLTFLFIGFRRKKVHAGKS
;
A
#
# COMPACT_ATOMS: atom_id res chain seq x y z
N MET A 1 -44.40 54.85 11.39
CA MET A 1 -43.47 54.18 10.47
C MET A 1 -43.88 52.72 10.35
N ALA A 2 -43.98 52.19 9.13
CA ALA A 2 -44.24 50.76 8.94
C ALA A 2 -43.02 49.95 9.41
N CYS A 3 -43.26 48.84 10.11
CA CYS A 3 -42.18 47.96 10.57
C CYS A 3 -41.55 47.19 9.40
N LEU A 4 -40.30 46.77 9.55
CA LEU A 4 -39.66 45.84 8.61
C LEU A 4 -40.33 44.47 8.64
N SER A 5 -40.41 43.81 7.48
CA SER A 5 -40.81 42.40 7.37
C SER A 5 -39.73 41.49 7.95
N ALA A 6 -40.12 40.29 8.38
CA ALA A 6 -39.18 39.28 8.88
C ALA A 6 -38.11 38.91 7.84
N GLU A 7 -38.53 38.76 6.58
CA GLU A 7 -37.65 38.48 5.43
C GLU A 7 -36.54 39.53 5.27
N LYS A 8 -36.87 40.81 5.40
CA LYS A 8 -35.87 41.89 5.31
C LYS A 8 -34.89 41.90 6.49
N ILE A 9 -35.34 41.49 7.67
CA ILE A 9 -34.49 41.39 8.85
C ILE A 9 -33.50 40.23 8.70
N LEU A 10 -33.96 39.08 8.18
CA LEU A 10 -33.11 37.93 7.90
C LEU A 10 -32.10 38.22 6.78
N ALA A 11 -32.56 38.75 5.65
CA ALA A 11 -31.68 39.10 4.53
C ALA A 11 -30.61 40.15 4.92
N LEU A 12 -30.90 41.02 5.89
CA LEU A 12 -29.90 41.95 6.43
C LEU A 12 -28.79 41.23 7.22
N ASP A 13 -29.15 40.20 7.99
CA ASP A 13 -28.23 39.43 8.82
C ASP A 13 -27.39 38.45 7.98
N GLU A 14 -28.00 37.87 6.94
CA GLU A 14 -27.35 36.98 5.96
C GLU A 14 -26.45 37.74 4.96
N GLY A 15 -26.63 39.06 4.84
CA GLY A 15 -25.85 39.90 3.93
C GLY A 15 -26.37 39.94 2.49
N ASP A 16 -27.61 39.49 2.27
CA ASP A 16 -28.25 39.37 0.96
C ASP A 16 -28.87 40.68 0.46
N LEU A 17 -28.95 41.72 1.31
CA LEU A 17 -29.44 43.03 0.92
C LEU A 17 -28.39 43.84 0.15
N ASN A 18 -28.85 44.60 -0.85
CA ASN A 18 -28.01 45.61 -1.50
C ASN A 18 -27.58 46.71 -0.51
N ALA A 19 -26.50 47.44 -0.81
CA ALA A 19 -25.90 48.40 0.13
C ALA A 19 -26.87 49.51 0.61
N ILE A 20 -27.80 49.93 -0.26
CA ILE A 20 -28.78 50.98 0.04
C ILE A 20 -29.91 50.46 0.93
N GLU A 21 -30.37 49.23 0.69
CA GLU A 21 -31.38 48.57 1.53
C GLU A 21 -30.82 48.19 2.88
N ALA A 22 -29.56 47.77 2.91
CA ALA A 22 -28.85 47.46 4.14
C ALA A 22 -28.70 48.71 5.02
N SER A 23 -28.31 49.86 4.45
CA SER A 23 -28.21 51.11 5.22
C SER A 23 -29.57 51.58 5.74
N ARG A 24 -30.60 51.62 4.89
CA ARG A 24 -31.97 51.98 5.30
C ARG A 24 -32.53 51.07 6.38
N SER A 25 -32.27 49.77 6.29
CA SER A 25 -32.72 48.79 7.28
C SER A 25 -31.98 48.96 8.61
N ARG A 26 -30.68 49.27 8.59
CA ARG A 26 -29.90 49.62 9.78
C ARG A 26 -30.44 50.88 10.46
N ASP A 27 -30.70 51.93 9.70
CA ASP A 27 -31.28 53.17 10.23
C ASP A 27 -32.66 52.92 10.86
N HIS A 28 -33.49 52.09 10.23
CA HIS A 28 -34.78 51.70 10.80
C HIS A 28 -34.62 50.92 12.12
N LEU A 29 -33.67 49.99 12.21
CA LEU A 29 -33.40 49.23 13.43
C LEU A 29 -32.89 50.10 14.59
N LEU A 30 -32.25 51.24 14.31
CA LEU A 30 -31.86 52.22 15.31
C LEU A 30 -33.07 52.98 15.87
N LEU A 31 -34.08 53.24 15.04
CA LEU A 31 -35.25 54.05 15.40
C LEU A 31 -36.43 53.21 15.92
N CYS A 32 -36.56 51.94 15.51
CA CYS A 32 -37.69 51.09 15.85
C CYS A 32 -37.30 49.97 16.84
N PRO A 33 -37.63 50.10 18.14
CA PRO A 33 -37.24 49.10 19.15
C PRO A 33 -37.92 47.73 18.93
N ALA A 34 -39.12 47.70 18.37
CA ALA A 34 -39.83 46.47 18.05
C ALA A 34 -39.13 45.64 16.96
N CYS A 35 -38.62 46.30 15.92
CA CYS A 35 -37.84 45.63 14.88
C CYS A 35 -36.46 45.21 15.40
N ARG A 36 -35.84 46.01 16.28
CA ARG A 36 -34.59 45.64 16.95
C ARG A 36 -34.73 44.37 17.77
N LEU A 37 -35.75 44.27 18.61
CA LEU A 37 -36.04 43.05 19.40
C LEU A 37 -36.23 41.82 18.52
N LYS A 38 -36.94 41.95 17.39
CA LYS A 38 -37.10 40.85 16.43
C LYS A 38 -35.75 40.44 15.82
N ALA A 39 -34.93 41.41 15.41
CA ALA A 39 -33.60 41.14 14.86
C ALA A 39 -32.68 40.44 15.88
N ASP A 40 -32.70 40.88 17.14
CA ASP A 40 -31.92 40.26 18.22
C ASP A 40 -32.36 38.81 18.47
N HIS A 41 -33.67 38.53 18.39
CA HIS A 41 -34.19 37.17 18.52
C HIS A 41 -33.73 36.25 17.38
N TYR A 42 -33.75 36.73 16.13
CA TYR A 42 -33.24 35.98 14.99
C TYR A 42 -31.74 35.70 15.11
N ARG A 43 -30.95 36.70 15.54
CA ARG A 43 -29.51 36.51 15.80
C ARG A 43 -29.24 35.49 16.89
N TYR A 44 -30.03 35.52 17.96
CA TYR A 44 -29.93 34.53 19.03
C TYR A 44 -30.21 33.11 18.52
N LEU A 45 -31.28 32.94 17.74
CA LEU A 45 -31.62 31.65 17.12
C LEU A 45 -30.51 31.18 16.17
N ASN A 46 -29.99 32.07 15.32
CA ASN A 46 -28.93 31.74 14.37
C ASN A 46 -27.63 31.35 15.10
N HIS A 47 -27.31 32.04 16.21
CA HIS A 47 -26.19 31.67 17.07
C HIS A 47 -26.41 30.30 17.74
N ALA A 48 -27.63 29.99 18.20
CA ALA A 48 -27.96 28.71 18.80
C ALA A 48 -27.88 27.55 17.78
N LEU A 49 -28.27 27.79 16.53
CA LEU A 49 -28.25 26.79 15.46
C LEU A 49 -26.85 26.59 14.85
N SER A 50 -26.03 27.65 14.76
CA SER A 50 -24.66 27.58 14.22
C SER A 50 -23.68 26.84 15.14
N ARG A 51 -24.02 26.68 16.42
CA ARG A 51 -23.27 25.88 17.38
C ARG A 51 -24.13 24.73 17.87
N PRO A 52 -24.39 23.70 17.04
CA PRO A 52 -25.08 22.52 17.52
C PRO A 52 -24.30 21.95 18.69
N MET A 53 -25.00 21.65 19.80
CA MET A 53 -24.38 20.92 20.90
C MET A 53 -24.03 19.54 20.39
N PHE A 54 -22.74 19.31 20.10
CA PHE A 54 -22.23 18.00 19.75
C PHE A 54 -22.23 17.16 21.03
N SER A 55 -23.20 16.25 21.16
CA SER A 55 -23.09 15.16 22.12
C SER A 55 -21.98 14.22 21.68
N GLU A 56 -21.24 13.65 22.63
CA GLU A 56 -20.33 12.55 22.30
C GLU A 56 -21.10 11.44 21.56
N PRO A 57 -20.65 11.03 20.37
CA PRO A 57 -21.28 9.95 19.66
C PRO A 57 -21.13 8.64 20.47
N PRO A 58 -22.09 7.72 20.38
CA PRO A 58 -21.95 6.42 21.04
C PRO A 58 -20.66 5.74 20.55
N ALA A 59 -19.88 5.16 21.47
CA ALA A 59 -18.56 4.60 21.18
C ALA A 59 -18.54 3.57 20.04
N ALA A 60 -19.67 2.91 19.78
CA ALA A 60 -19.84 1.96 18.67
C ALA A 60 -19.86 2.62 17.28
N MET A 61 -20.15 3.92 17.18
CA MET A 61 -20.27 4.64 15.90
C MET A 61 -18.89 4.98 15.30
N ILE A 62 -17.92 5.30 16.17
CA ILE A 62 -16.55 5.66 15.78
C ILE A 62 -15.90 4.58 14.89
N PRO A 63 -15.83 3.29 15.27
CA PRO A 63 -15.20 2.28 14.43
C PRO A 63 -15.94 2.07 13.10
N HIS A 64 -17.28 2.24 13.10
CA HIS A 64 -18.09 2.06 11.89
C HIS A 64 -17.86 3.17 10.86
N VAL A 65 -17.73 4.40 11.33
CA VAL A 65 -17.35 5.56 10.49
C VAL A 65 -15.91 5.43 10.03
N LEU A 66 -14.99 5.04 10.92
CA LEU A 66 -13.58 4.85 10.57
C LEU A 66 -13.39 3.81 9.46
N GLN A 67 -14.14 2.71 9.52
CA GLN A 67 -14.08 1.63 8.52
C GLN A 67 -14.62 2.07 7.15
N ARG A 68 -15.56 3.03 7.11
CA ARG A 68 -16.05 3.63 5.86
C ARG A 68 -15.08 4.66 5.28
N LEU A 69 -14.45 5.49 6.11
CA LEU A 69 -13.49 6.49 5.64
C LEU A 69 -12.16 5.87 5.21
N TYR A 70 -11.70 4.84 5.93
CA TYR A 70 -10.45 4.16 5.65
C TYR A 70 -10.74 2.67 5.45
N PRO A 71 -11.30 2.29 4.28
CA PRO A 71 -11.42 0.88 3.95
C PRO A 71 -10.02 0.29 3.99
N ALA A 72 -9.81 -0.71 4.85
CA ALA A 72 -8.51 -1.35 5.00
C ALA A 72 -8.06 -1.86 3.62
N LEU A 73 -7.07 -1.18 3.02
CA LEU A 73 -6.45 -1.62 1.78
C LEU A 73 -6.02 -3.08 1.97
N PRO A 74 -6.45 -4.00 1.10
CA PRO A 74 -6.18 -5.42 1.30
C PRO A 74 -4.68 -5.65 1.25
N ARG A 75 -4.03 -5.80 2.41
CA ARG A 75 -2.58 -6.05 2.55
C ARG A 75 -2.09 -7.22 1.69
N TYR A 76 -2.98 -8.14 1.37
CA TYR A 76 -2.72 -9.29 0.51
C TYR A 76 -2.33 -8.91 -0.91
N THR A 77 -2.86 -7.82 -1.49
CA THR A 77 -2.51 -7.42 -2.86
C THR A 77 -1.06 -6.95 -2.95
N SER A 78 -0.58 -6.23 -1.93
CA SER A 78 0.82 -5.79 -1.84
C SER A 78 1.80 -6.95 -1.65
N ILE A 79 1.45 -7.93 -0.81
CA ILE A 79 2.30 -9.11 -0.59
C ILE A 79 2.39 -9.97 -1.86
N ILE A 80 1.26 -10.20 -2.53
CA ILE A 80 1.23 -10.99 -3.78
C ILE A 80 2.00 -10.28 -4.90
N ALA A 81 1.88 -8.95 -5.01
CA ALA A 81 2.64 -8.17 -5.98
C ALA A 81 4.16 -8.25 -5.72
N ALA A 82 4.59 -8.20 -4.46
CA ALA A 82 6.00 -8.34 -4.10
C ALA A 82 6.55 -9.74 -4.44
N ILE A 83 5.76 -10.79 -4.18
CA ILE A 83 6.14 -12.17 -4.54
C ILE A 83 6.24 -12.31 -6.07
N ALA A 84 5.26 -11.79 -6.82
CA ALA A 84 5.28 -11.84 -8.28
C ALA A 84 6.49 -11.08 -8.86
N ALA A 85 6.80 -9.89 -8.34
CA ALA A 85 7.95 -9.10 -8.77
C ALA A 85 9.28 -9.83 -8.48
N SER A 86 9.41 -10.46 -7.30
CA SER A 86 10.58 -11.26 -6.95
C SER A 86 10.79 -12.44 -7.91
N LEU A 87 9.71 -13.09 -8.34
CA LEU A 87 9.78 -14.24 -9.24
C LEU A 87 10.18 -13.82 -10.66
N VAL A 88 9.60 -12.73 -11.18
CA VAL A 88 10.01 -12.16 -12.48
C VAL A 88 11.50 -11.77 -12.44
N PHE A 89 11.95 -11.14 -11.36
CA PHE A 89 13.36 -10.78 -11.21
C PHE A 89 14.28 -12.01 -11.22
N LEU A 90 13.90 -13.09 -10.54
CA LEU A 90 14.66 -14.35 -10.53
C LEU A 90 14.75 -14.97 -11.94
N ILE A 91 13.64 -15.04 -12.67
CA ILE A 91 13.62 -15.60 -14.03
C ILE A 91 14.48 -14.75 -14.96
N THR A 92 14.33 -13.44 -14.93
CA THR A 92 15.14 -12.51 -15.72
C THR A 92 16.62 -12.64 -15.38
N TRP A 93 16.97 -12.79 -14.10
CA TRP A 93 18.35 -13.00 -13.68
C TRP A 93 18.93 -14.31 -14.22
N ILE A 94 18.17 -15.41 -14.14
CA ILE A 94 18.56 -16.70 -14.69
C ILE A 94 18.75 -16.61 -16.21
N TYR A 95 17.86 -15.90 -16.92
CA TYR A 95 17.94 -15.71 -18.36
C TYR A 95 19.19 -14.92 -18.77
N ILE A 96 19.40 -13.75 -18.16
CA ILE A 96 20.61 -12.95 -18.36
C ILE A 96 21.84 -13.80 -18.05
N TYR A 97 21.83 -14.57 -16.97
CA TYR A 97 22.95 -15.41 -16.58
C TYR A 97 23.27 -16.51 -17.61
N PHE A 98 22.27 -17.23 -18.12
CA PHE A 98 22.50 -18.26 -19.14
C PHE A 98 23.03 -17.64 -20.43
N ASP A 99 22.48 -16.50 -20.85
CA ASP A 99 22.90 -15.75 -22.03
C ASP A 99 24.35 -15.23 -21.91
N PHE A 100 24.74 -14.76 -20.71
CA PHE A 100 26.11 -14.39 -20.39
C PHE A 100 27.06 -15.61 -20.28
N SER A 101 26.58 -16.75 -19.77
CA SER A 101 27.38 -17.97 -19.64
C SER A 101 27.69 -18.63 -20.99
N SER A 102 26.82 -18.43 -21.99
CA SER A 102 27.04 -18.88 -23.36
C SER A 102 27.90 -17.93 -24.19
N SER A 103 28.13 -16.70 -23.73
CA SER A 103 28.94 -15.71 -24.46
C SER A 103 30.40 -15.75 -24.03
N SER A 104 31.29 -15.56 -25.02
CA SER A 104 32.76 -15.62 -24.95
C SER A 104 33.44 -14.70 -23.92
N LEU A 105 32.67 -13.85 -23.25
CA LEU A 105 33.12 -12.85 -22.29
C LEU A 105 33.61 -13.48 -20.97
N ILE A 106 32.96 -14.56 -20.49
CA ILE A 106 33.44 -15.30 -19.30
C ILE A 106 34.72 -16.09 -19.60
N GLN A 107 34.87 -16.59 -20.84
CA GLN A 107 36.11 -17.23 -21.29
C GLN A 107 37.26 -16.23 -21.41
N ALA A 108 36.99 -15.02 -21.92
CA ALA A 108 37.97 -13.94 -21.99
C ALA A 108 38.39 -13.42 -20.60
N LEU A 109 37.44 -13.31 -19.66
CA LEU A 109 37.74 -12.91 -18.27
C LEU A 109 38.59 -13.96 -17.54
N ARG A 110 38.37 -15.26 -17.79
CA ARG A 110 39.25 -16.33 -17.26
C ARG A 110 40.68 -16.20 -17.77
N LEU A 111 40.86 -15.95 -19.07
CA LEU A 111 42.19 -15.76 -19.66
C LEU A 111 42.90 -14.48 -19.17
N THR A 112 42.14 -13.46 -18.78
CA THR A 112 42.69 -12.20 -18.25
C THR A 112 43.00 -12.29 -16.75
N ALA A 113 42.29 -13.14 -16.01
CA ALA A 113 42.49 -13.32 -14.57
C ALA A 113 43.79 -14.06 -14.21
N ASP A 114 44.34 -14.87 -15.12
CA ASP A 114 45.63 -15.56 -14.91
C ASP A 114 46.83 -14.60 -14.80
N GLY A 115 46.65 -13.32 -15.15
CA GLY A 115 47.69 -12.28 -15.09
C GLY A 115 47.61 -11.30 -13.90
N THR A 116 46.63 -11.43 -12.99
CA THR A 116 46.41 -10.41 -11.93
C THR A 116 46.46 -10.99 -10.50
N SER A 117 46.88 -10.14 -9.56
CA SER A 117 47.29 -10.44 -8.18
C SER A 117 46.49 -11.54 -7.45
N GLY A 118 47.21 -12.42 -6.74
CA GLY A 118 46.71 -13.69 -6.18
C GLY A 118 45.51 -13.63 -5.23
N TRP A 119 45.17 -12.47 -4.67
CA TRP A 119 43.95 -12.29 -3.85
C TRP A 119 42.67 -12.27 -4.69
N LEU A 120 42.69 -11.63 -5.86
CA LEU A 120 41.55 -11.60 -6.78
C LEU A 120 41.31 -12.99 -7.38
N VAL A 121 42.39 -13.68 -7.73
CA VAL A 121 42.37 -15.07 -8.21
C VAL A 121 41.82 -16.02 -7.15
N ASN A 122 42.17 -15.86 -5.87
CA ASN A 122 41.61 -16.69 -4.79
C ASN A 122 40.12 -16.43 -4.57
N THR A 123 39.66 -15.18 -4.72
CA THR A 123 38.24 -14.85 -4.59
C THR A 123 37.44 -15.44 -5.77
N ILE A 124 37.97 -15.33 -6.99
CA ILE A 124 37.39 -15.95 -8.19
C ILE A 124 37.45 -17.49 -8.09
N LYS A 125 38.50 -18.07 -7.52
CA LYS A 125 38.60 -19.53 -7.26
C LYS A 125 37.59 -19.99 -6.21
N ALA A 126 37.39 -19.24 -5.13
CA ALA A 126 36.39 -19.56 -4.11
C ALA A 126 34.97 -19.49 -4.67
N ILE A 127 34.65 -18.41 -5.40
CA ILE A 127 33.37 -18.25 -6.08
C ILE A 127 33.18 -19.34 -7.13
N SER A 128 34.21 -19.62 -7.94
CA SER A 128 34.14 -20.70 -8.95
C SER A 128 34.07 -22.10 -8.35
N ALA A 129 34.62 -22.34 -7.15
CA ALA A 129 34.54 -23.63 -6.47
C ALA A 129 33.13 -23.89 -5.91
N VAL A 130 32.54 -22.91 -5.21
CA VAL A 130 31.14 -22.97 -4.75
C VAL A 130 30.19 -23.10 -5.95
N TYR A 131 30.49 -22.36 -7.02
CA TYR A 131 29.74 -22.41 -8.27
C TYR A 131 29.86 -23.76 -9.00
N ASN A 132 31.06 -24.34 -9.10
CA ASN A 132 31.26 -25.66 -9.71
C ASN A 132 30.60 -26.77 -8.88
N ALA A 133 30.61 -26.64 -7.54
CA ALA A 133 29.92 -27.57 -6.66
C ALA A 133 28.39 -27.49 -6.84
N ALA A 134 27.83 -26.28 -6.93
CA ALA A 134 26.41 -26.08 -7.23
C ALA A 134 26.05 -26.60 -8.64
N GLN A 135 26.86 -26.30 -9.65
CA GLN A 135 26.65 -26.77 -11.02
C GLN A 135 26.77 -28.30 -11.12
N ALA A 136 27.68 -28.92 -10.38
CA ALA A 136 27.79 -30.38 -10.30
C ALA A 136 26.57 -30.99 -9.62
N ALA A 137 26.05 -30.38 -8.55
CA ALA A 137 24.81 -30.83 -7.91
C ALA A 137 23.60 -30.72 -8.83
N PHE A 138 23.48 -29.61 -9.59
CA PHE A 138 22.41 -29.44 -10.58
C PHE A 138 22.56 -30.36 -11.79
N LYS A 139 23.78 -30.60 -12.29
CA LYS A 139 24.02 -31.57 -13.36
C LYS A 139 23.77 -33.01 -12.91
N ALA A 140 24.21 -33.39 -11.71
CA ALA A 140 23.93 -34.69 -11.14
C ALA A 140 22.42 -34.87 -10.94
N GLY A 141 21.73 -33.86 -10.41
CA GLY A 141 20.27 -33.84 -10.30
C GLY A 141 19.58 -33.96 -11.67
N ASN A 142 20.04 -33.24 -12.68
CA ASN A 142 19.48 -33.27 -14.03
C ASN A 142 19.76 -34.59 -14.76
N VAL A 143 20.93 -35.21 -14.56
CA VAL A 143 21.25 -36.54 -15.10
C VAL A 143 20.40 -37.62 -14.42
N LEU A 144 20.24 -37.53 -13.10
CA LEU A 144 19.39 -38.45 -12.33
C LEU A 144 17.91 -38.29 -12.73
N LEU A 145 17.47 -37.06 -13.01
CA LEU A 145 16.14 -36.78 -13.54
C LEU A 145 15.93 -37.29 -14.98
N ASN A 146 16.91 -37.09 -15.86
CA ASN A 146 16.86 -37.59 -17.25
C ASN A 146 16.97 -39.12 -17.33
N MET A 147 17.56 -39.77 -16.32
CA MET A 147 17.48 -41.23 -16.15
C MET A 147 16.11 -41.70 -15.69
N LEU A 148 15.37 -40.88 -14.91
CA LEU A 148 14.05 -41.24 -14.39
C LEU A 148 12.90 -40.87 -15.33
N LEU A 149 13.04 -39.84 -16.17
CA LEU A 149 12.00 -39.34 -17.07
C LEU A 149 12.56 -38.98 -18.45
N PRO A 150 11.86 -39.30 -19.55
CA PRO A 150 12.26 -38.85 -20.88
C PRO A 150 12.30 -37.32 -20.95
N ALA A 151 13.36 -36.81 -21.60
CA ALA A 151 13.89 -35.46 -21.52
C ALA A 151 12.92 -34.24 -21.66
N PRO A 152 11.74 -34.28 -22.32
CA PRO A 152 10.87 -33.09 -22.33
C PRO A 152 10.13 -32.82 -21.01
N LEU A 153 10.10 -33.77 -20.07
CA LEU A 153 9.38 -33.63 -18.80
C LEU A 153 10.28 -33.20 -17.63
N ALA A 154 11.60 -33.30 -17.75
CA ALA A 154 12.52 -33.04 -16.65
C ALA A 154 12.48 -31.57 -16.19
N THR A 155 12.39 -30.62 -17.12
CA THR A 155 12.24 -29.19 -16.81
C THR A 155 10.91 -28.88 -16.12
N ALA A 156 9.82 -29.51 -16.56
CA ALA A 156 8.50 -29.36 -15.94
C ALA A 156 8.45 -29.97 -14.52
N VAL A 157 9.14 -31.09 -14.29
CA VAL A 157 9.21 -31.74 -12.97
C VAL A 157 10.14 -30.97 -12.01
N ILE A 158 11.21 -30.36 -12.50
CA ILE A 158 12.06 -29.47 -11.67
C ILE A 158 11.29 -28.19 -11.33
N ALA A 159 10.62 -27.57 -12.30
CA ALA A 159 9.77 -26.41 -12.05
C ALA A 159 8.63 -26.75 -11.08
N GLY A 160 7.98 -27.90 -11.27
CA GLY A 160 6.90 -28.40 -10.41
C GLY A 160 7.37 -28.74 -9.00
N SER A 161 8.54 -29.35 -8.84
CA SER A 161 9.10 -29.67 -7.52
C SER A 161 9.58 -28.42 -6.76
N LEU A 162 10.14 -27.43 -7.45
CA LEU A 162 10.41 -26.11 -6.86
C LEU A 162 9.12 -25.39 -6.44
N LEU A 163 8.08 -25.43 -7.27
CA LEU A 163 6.76 -24.87 -6.95
C LEU A 163 6.13 -25.58 -5.75
N ALA A 164 6.21 -26.92 -5.71
CA ALA A 164 5.70 -27.72 -4.61
C ALA A 164 6.46 -27.42 -3.31
N CYS A 165 7.79 -27.36 -3.37
CA CYS A 165 8.62 -27.04 -2.20
C CYS A 165 8.36 -25.61 -1.70
N PHE A 166 8.19 -24.64 -2.61
CA PHE A 166 7.83 -23.26 -2.26
C PHE A 166 6.42 -23.16 -1.66
N SER A 167 5.45 -23.91 -2.21
CA SER A 167 4.09 -24.01 -1.65
C SER A 167 4.10 -24.61 -0.24
N LEU A 168 4.96 -25.61 0.01
CA LEU A 168 5.06 -26.29 1.29
C LEU A 168 5.75 -25.40 2.35
N LEU A 169 6.78 -24.64 1.95
CA LEU A 169 7.43 -23.65 2.80
C LEU A 169 6.50 -22.50 3.18
N THR A 170 5.72 -21.98 2.23
CA THR A 170 4.72 -20.95 2.51
C THR A 170 3.62 -21.48 3.44
N PHE A 171 3.16 -22.72 3.25
CA PHE A 171 2.17 -23.35 4.13
C PHE A 171 2.71 -23.56 5.56
N LEU A 172 3.95 -24.03 5.70
CA LEU A 172 4.62 -24.14 7.00
C LEU A 172 4.79 -22.78 7.68
N PHE A 173 5.20 -21.75 6.94
CA PHE A 173 5.40 -20.41 7.50
C PHE A 173 4.08 -19.79 7.98
N ILE A 174 3.00 -19.99 7.23
CA ILE A 174 1.64 -19.57 7.63
C ILE A 174 1.17 -20.37 8.86
N GLY A 175 1.41 -21.69 8.89
CA GLY A 175 1.09 -22.55 10.03
C GLY A 175 1.82 -22.16 11.33
N PHE A 176 3.12 -21.87 11.24
CA PHE A 176 3.92 -21.39 12.37
C PHE A 176 3.43 -20.02 12.89
N ARG A 177 3.03 -19.11 11.99
CA ARG A 177 2.44 -17.82 12.39
C ARG A 177 1.09 -18.00 13.07
N ARG A 178 0.23 -18.91 12.60
CA ARG A 178 -1.06 -19.22 13.27
C ARG A 178 -0.87 -19.80 14.67
N LYS A 179 0.11 -20.70 14.89
CA LYS A 179 0.42 -21.22 16.23
C LYS A 179 0.89 -20.12 17.20
N LYS A 180 1.71 -19.16 16.75
CA LYS A 180 2.13 -18.03 17.59
C LYS A 180 0.98 -17.10 17.99
N VAL A 181 -0.02 -16.92 17.12
CA VAL A 181 -1.19 -16.08 17.43
C VAL A 181 -2.13 -16.74 18.45
N HIS A 182 -2.19 -18.07 18.51
CA HIS A 182 -2.98 -18.79 19.53
C HIS A 182 -2.24 -18.97 20.86
N ALA A 183 -0.90 -19.08 20.86
CA ALA A 183 -0.11 -19.19 22.10
C ALA A 183 0.04 -17.86 22.88
N GLY A 184 -0.26 -16.71 22.25
CA GLY A 184 -0.25 -15.40 22.91
C GLY A 184 -1.59 -14.98 23.51
N LYS A 185 -2.59 -15.88 23.55
CA LYS A 185 -3.94 -15.63 24.09
C LYS A 185 -4.33 -16.55 25.25
N SER A 186 -3.41 -17.39 25.73
CA SER A 186 -3.58 -18.18 26.96
C SER A 186 -2.87 -17.53 28.13
#